data_AF-A0A0J1CIT5-F1
#
_entry.id   AF-A0A0J1CIT5-F1
#
_cell.length_a   1.000
_cell.length_b   1.000
_cell.length_c   1.000
_cell.angle_alpha   90.00
_cell.angle_beta   90.00
_cell.angle_gamma   90.00
#
_symmetry.space_group_name_H-M   'P 1'
#
loop_
_entity.id
_entity.type
_entity.pdbx_description
1 polymer ?
#
loop_
_entity_poly.entity_id
_entity_poly.type
_entity_poly.pdbx_seq_one_letter_code
_entity_poly.pdbx_strand_id
1 'polypeptide(L)'
;MQEIGIGMIGTGFMGKTHALAYRAMAGVFLESRRPTLVAVADIDADAARRAAAQFGFARAIPDWKSLVTDPAVDVVSITTPNLVHKEMAG
;
A
#
# COMPACT_ATOMS: atom_id res chain seq x y z
N MET A 1 4.17 16.12 -13.59
CA MET A 1 3.71 14.72 -13.79
C MET A 1 2.92 14.35 -12.56
N GLN A 2 1.66 13.95 -12.69
CA GLN A 2 0.77 13.75 -11.52
C GLN A 2 1.23 12.50 -10.74
N GLU A 3 1.55 12.67 -9.46
CA GLU A 3 1.80 11.56 -8.53
C GLU A 3 0.53 10.70 -8.37
N ILE A 4 0.69 9.43 -8.00
CA ILE A 4 -0.42 8.52 -7.70
C ILE A 4 -0.25 7.95 -6.30
N GLY A 5 -1.19 8.24 -5.40
CA GLY A 5 -1.18 7.80 -4.02
C GLY A 5 -1.50 6.31 -3.89
N ILE A 6 -0.61 5.55 -3.28
CA ILE A 6 -0.75 4.12 -3.07
C ILE A 6 -1.10 3.83 -1.61
N GLY A 7 -2.23 3.16 -1.42
CA GLY A 7 -2.59 2.49 -0.17
C GLY A 7 -2.41 0.98 -0.30
N MET A 8 -1.83 0.32 0.69
CA MET A 8 -1.61 -1.14 0.66
C MET A 8 -2.28 -1.85 1.84
N ILE A 9 -2.96 -2.96 1.57
CA ILE A 9 -3.59 -3.80 2.60
C ILE A 9 -2.85 -5.15 2.62
N GLY A 10 -2.35 -5.53 3.79
CA GLY A 10 -1.52 -6.71 4.02
C GLY A 10 -0.02 -6.41 3.89
N THR A 11 0.75 -6.92 4.85
CA THR A 11 2.20 -6.70 4.99
C THR A 11 3.02 -7.99 5.00
N GLY A 12 2.36 -9.11 4.68
CA GLY A 12 3.00 -10.41 4.49
C GLY A 12 3.94 -10.45 3.28
N PHE A 13 4.27 -11.65 2.80
CA PHE A 13 5.22 -11.83 1.70
C PHE A 13 4.89 -10.97 0.46
N MET A 14 3.64 -11.01 -0.01
CA MET A 14 3.21 -10.22 -1.17
C MET A 14 3.22 -8.71 -0.92
N GLY A 15 2.88 -8.27 0.30
CA GLY A 15 2.96 -6.86 0.68
C GLY A 15 4.38 -6.30 0.52
N LYS A 16 5.40 -7.08 0.91
CA LYS A 16 6.81 -6.68 0.74
C LYS A 16 7.18 -6.56 -0.73
N THR A 17 6.80 -7.53 -1.56
CA THR A 17 7.09 -7.53 -3.00
C THR A 17 6.45 -6.32 -3.70
N HIS A 18 5.20 -6.00 -3.36
CA HIS A 18 4.49 -4.85 -3.94
C HIS A 18 5.12 -3.52 -3.50
N ALA A 19 5.43 -3.37 -2.20
CA ALA A 19 6.10 -2.17 -1.70
C ALA A 19 7.45 -1.91 -2.39
N LEU A 20 8.24 -2.97 -2.64
CA LEU A 20 9.49 -2.87 -3.40
C LEU A 20 9.25 -2.46 -4.85
N ALA A 21 8.25 -3.04 -5.52
CA ALA A 21 7.92 -2.70 -6.90
C ALA A 21 7.54 -1.23 -7.06
N TYR A 22 6.70 -0.70 -6.16
CA TYR A 22 6.32 0.72 -6.19
C TYR A 22 7.53 1.64 -6.02
N ARG A 23 8.45 1.32 -5.10
CA ARG A 23 9.67 2.12 -4.91
C ARG A 23 10.61 2.08 -6.10
N ALA A 24 10.71 0.92 -6.76
CA ALA A 24 11.61 0.75 -7.91
C ALA A 24 11.08 1.44 -9.18
N MET A 25 9.76 1.63 -9.29
CA MET A 25 9.13 2.06 -10.55
C MET A 25 9.74 3.34 -11.13
N ALA A 26 10.01 4.34 -10.30
CA ALA A 26 10.63 5.61 -10.72
C ALA A 26 12.01 5.47 -11.39
N GLY A 27 12.76 4.41 -11.06
CA GLY A 27 14.08 4.13 -11.64
C GLY A 27 14.03 3.20 -12.86
N VAL A 28 12.91 2.50 -13.07
CA VAL A 28 12.73 1.53 -14.17
C VAL A 28 11.93 2.14 -15.31
N PHE A 29 10.93 2.95 -15.01
CA PHE A 29 10.01 3.55 -15.97
C PHE A 29 10.02 5.07 -15.82
N LEU A 30 10.76 5.77 -16.69
CA LEU A 30 11.00 7.21 -16.55
C LEU A 30 9.78 8.08 -16.94
N GLU A 31 8.89 7.55 -17.77
CA GLU A 31 7.73 8.28 -18.32
C GLU A 31 6.41 7.97 -17.61
N SER A 32 6.40 7.10 -16.60
CA SER A 32 5.19 6.73 -15.85
C SER A 32 4.87 7.70 -14.71
N ARG A 33 3.59 7.75 -14.29
CA ARG A 33 3.18 8.43 -13.05
C ARG A 33 4.00 7.91 -11.88
N ARG A 34 4.42 8.78 -10.96
CA ARG A 34 5.25 8.38 -9.80
C ARG A 34 4.35 7.92 -8.65
N PRO A 35 4.57 6.74 -8.07
CA PRO A 35 3.78 6.26 -6.96
C PRO A 35 4.29 6.86 -5.65
N THR A 36 3.37 7.38 -4.83
CA THR A 36 3.66 7.87 -3.49
C THR A 36 3.08 6.89 -2.49
N LEU A 37 3.89 6.33 -1.60
CA LEU A 37 3.44 5.37 -0.58
C LEU A 37 2.72 6.10 0.55
N VAL A 38 1.38 6.15 0.49
CA VAL A 38 0.56 6.99 1.37
C VAL A 38 0.25 6.29 2.69
N ALA A 39 -0.29 5.08 2.62
CA ALA A 39 -0.69 4.36 3.82
C ALA A 39 -0.59 2.83 3.66
N VAL A 40 -0.35 2.14 4.77
CA VAL A 40 -0.37 0.68 4.83
C VAL A 40 -1.23 0.19 5.99
N ALA A 41 -2.06 -0.81 5.74
CA ALA A 41 -2.93 -1.45 6.73
C ALA A 41 -2.59 -2.94 6.88
N ASP A 42 -2.69 -3.44 8.11
CA ASP A 42 -2.59 -4.87 8.42
C ASP A 42 -3.45 -5.17 9.66
N ILE A 43 -3.87 -6.43 9.81
CA ILE A 43 -4.56 -6.89 11.03
C ILE A 43 -3.64 -6.84 12.25
N ASP A 44 -2.33 -6.97 12.03
CA ASP A 44 -1.30 -6.74 13.04
C ASP A 44 -0.80 -5.29 12.91
N ALA A 45 -1.21 -4.43 13.84
CA ALA A 45 -0.82 -3.03 13.87
C ALA A 45 0.70 -2.82 13.99
N ASP A 46 1.43 -3.73 14.65
CA ASP A 46 2.90 -3.67 14.69
C ASP A 46 3.51 -4.04 13.35
N ALA A 47 2.92 -5.00 12.63
CA ALA A 47 3.36 -5.33 11.26
C ALA A 47 3.16 -4.15 10.31
N ALA A 48 2.01 -3.46 10.39
CA ALA A 48 1.75 -2.25 9.63
C ALA A 48 2.78 -1.14 9.94
N ARG A 49 3.07 -0.88 11.22
CA ARG A 49 4.10 0.10 11.64
C ARG A 49 5.48 -0.24 11.11
N ARG A 50 5.90 -1.51 11.23
CA ARG A 50 7.19 -1.99 10.71
C ARG A 50 7.26 -1.81 9.19
N ALA A 51 6.22 -2.18 8.46
CA ALA A 51 6.16 -2.02 7.00
C ALA A 51 6.22 -0.54 6.60
N ALA A 52 5.50 0.34 7.31
CA ALA A 52 5.53 1.77 7.05
C ALA A 52 6.95 2.34 7.21
N ALA A 53 7.63 2.03 8.32
CA ALA A 53 9.00 2.45 8.56
C ALA A 53 9.99 1.84 7.55
N GLN A 54 9.85 0.55 7.23
CA GLN A 54 10.76 -0.16 6.34
C GLN A 54 10.67 0.34 4.89
N PHE A 55 9.44 0.51 4.39
CA PHE A 55 9.21 0.81 2.98
C PHE A 55 8.98 2.30 2.72
N GLY A 56 8.75 3.11 3.75
CA GLY A 56 8.53 4.56 3.61
C GLY A 56 7.07 4.91 3.28
N PHE A 57 6.10 4.16 3.81
CA PHE A 57 4.72 4.65 3.80
C PHE A 57 4.59 5.80 4.79
N ALA A 58 3.87 6.85 4.41
CA ALA A 58 3.68 8.01 5.28
C ALA A 58 2.91 7.66 6.57
N ARG A 59 2.01 6.67 6.52
CA ARG A 59 1.17 6.25 7.65
C ARG A 59 1.01 4.73 7.72
N ALA A 60 0.99 4.21 8.94
CA ALA A 60 0.44 2.90 9.25
C ALA A 60 -0.96 3.10 9.83
N ILE A 61 -1.97 2.46 9.25
CA ILE A 61 -3.36 2.61 9.67
C ILE A 61 -3.94 1.27 10.14
N PRO A 62 -4.74 1.27 11.21
CA PRO A 62 -5.18 0.04 11.89
C PRO A 62 -6.31 -0.68 11.16
N ASP A 63 -6.99 -0.02 10.23
CA ASP A 63 -8.15 -0.55 9.54
C ASP A 63 -8.06 -0.23 8.04
N TRP A 64 -8.32 -1.24 7.23
CA TRP A 64 -8.29 -1.13 5.78
C TRP A 64 -9.47 -0.33 5.24
N LYS A 65 -10.61 -0.25 5.93
CA LYS A 65 -11.75 0.57 5.45
C LYS A 65 -11.43 2.06 5.51
N SER A 66 -10.64 2.46 6.51
CA SER A 66 -10.10 3.81 6.61
C SER A 66 -9.08 4.11 5.50
N LEU A 67 -8.39 3.08 4.98
CA LEU A 67 -7.48 3.21 3.84
C LEU A 67 -8.23 3.46 2.53
N VAL A 68 -9.33 2.73 2.31
CA VAL A 68 -10.14 2.80 1.07
C VAL A 68 -10.87 4.15 0.95
N THR A 69 -11.23 4.77 2.07
CA THR A 69 -11.92 6.06 2.10
C THR A 69 -10.97 7.26 2.20
N ASP A 70 -9.66 7.04 2.20
CA ASP A 70 -8.66 8.10 2.31
C ASP A 70 -8.54 8.88 1.00
N PRO A 71 -8.81 10.20 0.97
CA PRO A 71 -8.76 11.00 -0.24
C PRO A 71 -7.34 11.17 -0.81
N ALA A 72 -6.29 10.83 -0.05
CA ALA A 72 -4.92 10.81 -0.54
C ALA A 72 -4.53 9.48 -1.20
N VAL A 73 -5.39 8.46 -1.16
CA VAL A 73 -5.16 7.15 -1.79
C VAL A 73 -5.91 7.08 -3.12
N ASP A 74 -5.16 7.04 -4.22
CA ASP A 74 -5.71 6.86 -5.57
C ASP A 74 -5.88 5.38 -5.94
N VAL A 75 -5.01 4.52 -5.41
CA VAL A 75 -4.96 3.08 -5.72
C VAL A 75 -4.80 2.27 -4.45
N VAL A 76 -5.66 1.27 -4.28
CA VAL A 76 -5.59 0.28 -3.20
C VAL A 76 -4.97 -1.02 -3.73
N SER A 77 -3.83 -1.40 -3.16
CA SER A 77 -3.15 -2.68 -3.43
C SER A 77 -3.47 -3.70 -2.35
N ILE A 78 -4.35 -4.66 -2.67
CA ILE A 78 -4.76 -5.72 -1.75
C ILE A 78 -3.82 -6.93 -1.89
N THR A 79 -3.00 -7.19 -0.87
CA THR A 79 -1.99 -8.27 -0.86
C THR A 79 -2.26 -9.35 0.18
N THR A 80 -3.49 -9.37 0.70
CA THR A 80 -3.98 -10.37 1.66
C THR A 80 -4.25 -11.72 0.99
N PRO A 81 -4.38 -12.82 1.76
CA PRO A 81 -4.80 -14.12 1.21
C PRO A 81 -6.15 -14.06 0.47
N ASN A 82 -6.31 -14.91 -0.55
CA ASN A 82 -7.48 -14.93 -1.44
C ASN A 82 -8.83 -15.01 -0.72
N LEU A 83 -8.87 -15.65 0.46
CA LEU A 83 -10.10 -15.87 1.22
C LEU A 83 -10.78 -14.56 1.66
N VAL A 84 -10.02 -13.47 1.81
CA VAL A 84 -10.53 -12.16 2.29
C VAL A 84 -10.56 -11.08 1.20
N HIS A 85 -10.17 -11.41 -0.05
CA HIS A 85 -10.16 -10.44 -1.15
C HIS A 85 -11.55 -9.89 -1.51
N LYS A 86 -12.59 -10.72 -1.42
CA LYS A 86 -13.95 -10.34 -1.84
C LYS A 86 -14.54 -9.21 -0.97
N GLU A 87 -14.23 -9.17 0.32
CA GLU A 87 -14.74 -8.12 1.22
C GLU A 87 -13.97 -6.80 1.08
N MET A 88 -12.70 -6.84 0.64
CA MET A 88 -11.84 -5.66 0.56
C MET A 88 -11.89 -4.93 -0.79
N ALA A 89 -12.46 -5.55 -1.82
CA ALA A 89 -12.58 -4.99 -3.17
C ALA A 89 -13.94 -4.32 -3.44
N GLY A 90 -14.81 -4.22 -2.43
CA GLY A 90 -16.16 -3.66 -2.52
C GLY A 90 -16.26 -2.20 -2.13
#